data_AF-A0A3D6BWR5-F1
#
_entry.id   AF-A0A3D6BWR5-F1
#
_cell.length_a   1.000
_cell.length_b   1.000
_cell.length_c   1.000
_cell.angle_alpha   90.00
_cell.angle_beta   90.00
_cell.angle_gamma   90.00
#
_symmetry.space_group_name_H-M   'P 1'
#
loop_
_entity.id
_entity.type
_entity.pdbx_description
1 polymer ?
#
loop_
_entity_poly.entity_id
_entity_poly.type
_entity_poly.pdbx_seq_one_letter_code
_entity_poly.pdbx_strand_id
1 'polypeptide(L)' 'DVAKIKPGTHSLVVPLGAKARLHLESDNLTHLNKGSYTLRLTDISGAFWEHDIVKP' A
#
# COMPACT_ATOMS: atom_id res chain seq x y z
N ASP A 1 7.41 24.83 -4.88
CA ASP A 1 6.48 24.27 -3.88
C ASP A 1 6.64 22.76 -3.89
N VAL A 2 6.88 22.12 -2.74
CA VAL A 2 7.02 20.65 -2.67
C VAL A 2 5.73 20.13 -2.09
N ALA A 3 4.92 19.48 -2.94
CA ALA A 3 3.66 18.91 -2.50
C ALA A 3 3.92 17.90 -1.36
N LYS A 4 3.14 18.02 -0.28
CA LYS A 4 3.21 17.12 0.87
C LYS A 4 2.25 15.96 0.67
N ILE A 5 2.66 14.76 1.08
CA ILE A 5 1.79 13.58 1.10
C ILE A 5 0.65 13.85 2.09
N LYS A 6 -0.60 13.61 1.68
CA LYS A 6 -1.79 13.79 2.53
C LYS A 6 -2.71 12.56 2.46
N PRO A 7 -3.02 11.92 3.60
CA PRO A 7 -4.05 10.89 3.65
C PRO A 7 -5.44 11.55 3.55
N GLY A 8 -6.34 10.93 2.80
CA GLY A 8 -7.79 11.15 2.82
C GLY A 8 -8.50 9.92 3.39
N THR A 9 -9.81 9.99 3.58
CA THR A 9 -10.60 8.92 4.22
C THR A 9 -10.48 7.57 3.51
N HIS A 10 -10.38 7.57 2.18
CA HIS A 10 -10.24 6.36 1.35
C HIS A 10 -9.17 6.51 0.27
N SER A 11 -8.34 7.54 0.35
CA SER A 11 -7.40 7.89 -0.72
C SER A 11 -6.10 8.43 -0.14
N LEU A 12 -5.02 8.34 -0.91
CA LEU A 12 -3.74 8.92 -0.56
C LEU A 12 -3.24 9.73 -1.75
N VAL A 13 -2.98 11.02 -1.55
CA VAL A 13 -2.35 11.85 -2.59
C VAL A 13 -0.84 11.77 -2.43
N VAL A 14 -0.18 11.10 -3.37
CA VAL A 14 1.29 10.98 -3.44
C VAL A 14 1.79 11.80 -4.64
N PRO A 15 2.58 12.86 -4.42
CA PRO A 15 3.15 13.66 -5.50
C PRO A 15 4.11 12.87 -6.39
N LEU A 16 4.18 13.23 -7.68
CA LEU A 16 5.15 12.66 -8.60
C LEU A 16 6.59 12.87 -8.09
N GLY A 17 7.37 11.78 -8.05
CA GLY A 17 8.74 11.78 -7.53
C GLY A 17 8.87 11.69 -6.00
N ALA A 18 7.77 11.68 -5.25
CA ALA A 18 7.81 11.45 -3.81
C ALA A 18 7.98 9.97 -3.48
N LYS A 19 8.59 9.68 -2.33
CA LYS A 19 8.60 8.34 -1.73
C LYS A 19 7.67 8.34 -0.52
N ALA A 20 6.81 7.34 -0.44
CA ALA A 20 5.91 7.12 0.68
C ALA A 20 6.15 5.74 1.29
N ARG A 21 5.95 5.62 2.60
CA ARG A 21 5.83 4.33 3.28
C ARG A 21 4.35 4.16 3.66
N LEU A 22 3.74 3.10 3.15
CA LEU A 22 2.36 2.73 3.49
C LEU A 22 2.36 1.87 4.75
N HIS A 23 1.53 2.22 5.73
CA HIS A 23 1.23 1.38 6.88
C HIS A 23 -0.24 1.02 6.80
N LEU A 24 -0.54 -0.28 6.66
CA LEU A 24 -1.90 -0.80 6.51
C LEU A 24 -2.28 -1.50 7.81
N GLU A 25 -3.00 -0.80 8.67
CA GLU A 25 -3.55 -1.37 9.91
C GLU A 25 -4.95 -1.91 9.62
N SER A 26 -5.13 -3.22 9.77
CA SER A 26 -6.43 -3.88 9.64
C SER A 26 -6.43 -5.17 10.43
N ASP A 27 -7.45 -5.36 11.27
CA ASP A 27 -7.63 -6.60 12.03
C ASP A 27 -7.69 -7.81 11.09
N ASN A 28 -8.36 -7.69 9.95
CA ASN A 28 -8.43 -8.79 8.99
C ASN A 28 -7.05 -9.24 8.48
N LEU A 29 -6.08 -8.33 8.38
CA LEU A 29 -4.70 -8.65 8.00
C LEU A 29 -3.90 -9.28 9.15
N THR A 30 -4.16 -8.86 10.39
CA THR A 30 -3.51 -9.46 11.58
C THR A 30 -3.98 -10.88 11.82
N HIS A 31 -5.24 -11.19 11.48
CA HIS A 31 -5.85 -12.53 11.59
C HIS A 31 -5.54 -13.48 10.42
N LEU A 32 -4.80 -13.04 9.40
CA LEU A 32 -4.34 -13.94 8.33
C LEU A 32 -3.48 -15.07 8.89
N ASN A 33 -3.68 -16.29 8.37
CA ASN A 33 -2.85 -17.44 8.69
C ASN A 33 -1.38 -17.20 8.33
N LYS A 34 -0.49 -18.04 8.86
CA LYS A 34 0.91 -18.04 8.46
C LYS A 34 1.05 -18.53 7.02
N GLY A 35 1.98 -17.96 6.27
CA GLY A 35 2.20 -18.34 4.88
C GLY A 35 2.74 -17.23 4.01
N SER A 36 2.82 -17.51 2.71
CA SER A 36 3.25 -16.56 1.69
C SER A 36 2.04 -15.88 1.06
N TYR A 37 2.12 -14.56 0.96
CA TYR A 37 1.09 -13.70 0.39
C TYR A 37 1.72 -12.80 -0.68
N THR A 38 0.98 -12.53 -1.75
CA THR A 38 1.38 -11.54 -2.74
C THR A 38 0.57 -10.27 -2.52
N LEU A 39 1.24 -9.17 -2.19
CA LEU A 39 0.66 -7.84 -2.15
C LEU A 39 0.66 -7.27 -3.57
N ARG A 40 -0.54 -7.00 -4.11
CA ARG A 40 -0.71 -6.33 -5.39
C ARG A 40 -1.22 -4.90 -5.20
N LEU A 41 -0.44 -3.92 -5.63
CA LEU A 41 -0.85 -2.52 -5.68
C LEU A 41 -1.27 -2.19 -7.11
N THR A 42 -2.49 -1.67 -7.29
CA THR A 42 -3.03 -1.30 -8.61
C THR A 42 -3.29 0.21 -8.64
N ASP A 43 -2.74 0.90 -9.63
CA ASP A 43 -3.01 2.31 -9.90
C ASP A 43 -4.34 2.49 -10.65
N ILE A 44 -4.93 3.70 -10.60
CA ILE A 44 -6.18 4.02 -11.30
C ILE A 44 -6.08 3.85 -12.84
N SER A 45 -4.88 3.89 -13.40
CA SER A 45 -4.61 3.58 -14.82
C SER A 45 -4.68 2.07 -15.14
N GLY A 46 -4.74 1.20 -14.13
CA GLY A 46 -4.67 -0.25 -14.27
C GLY A 46 -3.25 -0.83 -14.21
N ALA A 47 -2.20 0.01 -14.17
CA ALA A 47 -0.85 -0.45 -13.88
C ALA A 47 -0.79 -1.12 -12.50
N PHE A 48 -0.02 -2.18 -12.36
CA PHE A 48 0.11 -2.89 -11.09
C PHE A 48 1.55 -3.30 -10.78
N TRP A 49 1.82 -3.45 -9.49
CA TRP A 49 3.07 -3.95 -8.94
C TRP A 49 2.77 -5.02 -7.91
N GLU A 50 3.62 -6.03 -7.85
CA GLU A 50 3.50 -7.16 -6.93
C GLU A 50 4.71 -7.24 -6.00
N HIS A 51 4.46 -7.69 -4.77
CA HIS A 51 5.48 -7.90 -3.77
C HIS A 51 5.13 -9.12 -2.90
N ASP A 52 6.07 -10.04 -2.75
CA ASP A 52 5.87 -11.21 -1.92
C ASP A 52 6.15 -10.89 -0.44
N ILE A 53 5.22 -11.29 0.42
CA ILE A 53 5.26 -11.10 1.86
C ILE A 53 5.13 -12.47 2.52
N VAL A 54 6.12 -12.83 3.33
CA VAL A 54 6.08 -14.04 4.15
C VAL A 54 5.61 -13.65 5.55
N LYS A 55 4.47 -14.19 5.98
CA LYS A 55 3.97 -14.06 7.35
C LYS A 55 4.47 -15.24 8.19
N PRO A 56 5.34 -15.00 9.19
CA PRO A 56 5.98 -16.04 9.99
C PRO A 56 5.05 -16.69 11.03
#